data_AF-A0A0G3WAB3-F1
#
_entry.id   AF-A0A0G3WAB3-F1
#
_cell.length_a   1.000
_cell.length_b   1.000
_cell.length_c   1.000
_cell.angle_alpha   90.00
_cell.angle_beta   90.00
_cell.angle_gamma   90.00
#
_symmetry.space_group_name_H-M   'P 1'
#
loop_
_entity.id
_entity.type
_entity.pdbx_description
1 polymer ?
#
loop_
_entity_poly.entity_id
_entity_poly.type
_entity_poly.pdbx_seq_one_letter_code
_entity_poly.pdbx_strand_id
1 'polypeptide(L)'
;MCFEAEINEAYYQMIIDNASAYLKQEHAEGSDPGLCVVDIEKLENPVSLMDFGKRAKKEVLTKQQAYTLAETLQVHLSEHGGTGQGVIGALAGTGLRLSGNDGEFKGRLNIPPSDKAYTVADLYKQGSIDLVMDTNKNILSEEEKVVFEAKTKTILLDGKAVLLVAGCKSPDKGQIYMACNKQQIRKFGDEMNVS
;
A
#
# COMPACT_ATOMS: atom_id res chain seq x y z
N MET A 1 0.59 7.94 -2.84
CA MET A 1 1.58 6.85 -3.00
C MET A 1 2.52 6.96 -1.81
N CYS A 2 2.85 5.86 -1.15
CA CYS A 2 3.71 5.83 0.04
C CYS A 2 4.56 4.57 -0.02
N PHE A 3 5.80 4.66 0.44
CA PHE A 3 6.74 3.54 0.56
C PHE A 3 7.68 3.79 1.73
N GLU A 4 8.32 2.73 2.20
CA GLU A 4 9.35 2.76 3.23
C GLU A 4 10.73 2.55 2.59
N ALA A 5 11.74 3.14 3.20
CA ALA A 5 13.14 2.97 2.81
C ALA A 5 14.02 3.06 4.05
N GLU A 6 15.04 2.22 4.11
CA GLU A 6 16.14 2.37 5.05
C GLU A 6 17.13 3.38 4.48
N ILE A 7 17.45 4.41 5.26
CA ILE A 7 18.32 5.50 4.83
C ILE A 7 19.32 5.82 5.93
N ASN A 8 20.50 6.29 5.55
CA ASN A 8 21.42 6.88 6.51
C ASN A 8 20.85 8.25 6.96
N GLU A 9 20.80 8.51 8.27
CA GLU A 9 20.27 9.74 8.85
C GLU A 9 20.92 11.01 8.26
N ALA A 10 22.20 10.95 7.89
CA ALA A 10 22.91 12.08 7.26
C ALA A 10 22.28 12.52 5.92
N TYR A 11 21.50 11.65 5.27
CA TYR A 11 20.79 11.95 4.02
C TYR A 11 19.33 12.35 4.22
N TYR A 12 18.82 12.36 5.45
CA TYR A 12 17.39 12.61 5.73
C TYR A 12 16.91 13.92 5.09
N GLN A 13 17.58 15.04 5.38
CA GLN A 13 17.22 16.34 4.81
C GLN A 13 17.40 16.38 3.29
N MET A 14 18.48 15.79 2.78
CA MET A 14 18.76 15.76 1.34
C MET A 14 17.65 15.02 0.57
N ILE A 15 17.10 13.95 1.13
CA ILE A 15 15.99 13.21 0.52
C ILE A 15 14.73 14.06 0.49
N ILE A 16 14.41 14.75 1.59
CA ILE A 16 13.28 15.69 1.67
C ILE A 16 13.43 16.78 0.60
N ASP A 17 14.61 17.39 0.49
CA ASP A 17 14.86 18.49 -0.44
C ASP A 17 14.77 18.03 -1.90
N ASN A 18 15.36 16.88 -2.23
CA ASN A 18 15.30 16.32 -3.58
C ASN A 18 13.88 15.89 -3.97
N ALA A 19 13.15 15.22 -3.07
CA ALA A 19 11.75 14.86 -3.31
C ALA A 19 10.87 16.11 -3.48
N SER A 20 11.11 17.13 -2.65
CA SER A 20 10.45 18.42 -2.72
C SER A 20 10.68 19.14 -4.05
N ALA A 21 11.92 19.14 -4.52
CA ALA A 21 12.30 19.75 -5.80
C ALA A 21 11.67 18.98 -6.97
N TYR A 22 11.75 17.65 -6.95
CA TYR A 22 11.15 16.78 -7.96
C TYR A 22 9.63 17.00 -8.08
N LEU A 23 8.91 17.04 -6.95
CA LEU A 23 7.47 17.28 -6.95
C LEU A 23 7.11 18.66 -7.52
N LYS A 24 7.90 19.70 -7.23
CA LYS A 24 7.67 21.02 -7.81
C LYS A 24 7.88 21.04 -9.33
N GLN A 25 8.86 20.28 -9.83
CA GLN A 25 9.22 20.29 -11.25
C GLN A 25 8.32 19.40 -12.11
N GLU A 26 7.99 18.20 -11.64
CA GLU A 26 7.41 17.13 -12.47
C GLU A 26 5.91 16.90 -12.21
N HIS A 27 5.26 17.74 -11.42
CA HIS A 27 3.82 17.60 -11.15
C HIS A 27 2.98 17.88 -12.40
N ALA A 28 1.88 17.12 -12.53
CA ALA A 28 0.93 17.34 -13.61
C ALA A 28 0.17 18.66 -13.38
N GLU A 29 -0.21 19.34 -14.46
CA GLU A 29 -1.05 20.52 -14.39
C GLU A 29 -2.34 20.23 -13.62
N GLY A 30 -2.70 21.12 -12.69
CA GLY A 30 -3.87 20.97 -11.83
C GLY A 30 -3.72 19.95 -10.70
N SER A 31 -2.54 19.34 -10.50
CA SER A 31 -2.29 18.52 -9.32
C SER A 31 -1.84 19.35 -8.12
N ASP A 32 -2.16 18.87 -6.92
CA ASP A 32 -1.76 19.44 -5.63
C ASP A 32 -0.83 18.45 -4.90
N PRO A 33 0.46 18.33 -5.24
CA PRO A 33 1.33 17.38 -4.56
C PRO A 33 1.64 17.83 -3.13
N GLY A 34 1.55 16.90 -2.19
CA GLY A 34 2.07 17.03 -0.84
C GLY A 34 3.17 16.02 -0.59
N LEU A 35 4.14 16.38 0.26
CA LEU A 35 5.19 15.49 0.73
C LEU A 35 5.03 15.31 2.24
N CYS A 36 5.01 14.06 2.70
CA CYS A 36 5.10 13.72 4.11
C CYS A 36 6.24 12.71 4.29
N VAL A 37 7.15 12.98 5.23
CA VAL A 37 8.25 12.08 5.58
C VAL A 37 8.23 11.87 7.08
N VAL A 38 8.30 10.60 7.48
CA VAL A 38 8.17 10.16 8.86
C VAL A 38 9.39 9.34 9.21
N ASP A 39 10.13 9.79 10.22
CA ASP A 39 11.17 8.99 10.87
C ASP A 39 10.48 8.04 11.86
N ILE A 40 10.38 6.75 11.49
CA ILE A 40 9.62 5.75 12.26
C ILE A 40 10.25 5.55 13.65
N GLU A 41 11.57 5.64 13.78
CA GLU A 41 12.27 5.42 15.05
C GLU A 41 12.05 6.56 16.04
N LYS A 42 11.76 7.77 15.56
CA LYS A 42 11.51 8.96 16.38
C LYS A 42 10.03 9.28 16.58
N LEU A 43 9.13 8.49 16.00
CA LEU A 43 7.69 8.75 16.06
C LEU A 43 7.10 8.29 17.40
N GLU A 44 6.86 9.24 18.31
CA GLU A 44 6.38 8.93 19.67
C GLU A 44 4.93 8.40 19.71
N ASN A 45 4.05 8.89 18.83
CA ASN A 45 2.63 8.51 18.81
C ASN A 45 2.17 8.10 17.39
N PRO A 46 2.53 6.88 16.95
CA PRO A 46 2.14 6.39 15.63
C PRO A 46 0.62 6.21 15.47
N VAL A 47 -0.10 5.96 16.57
CA VAL A 47 -1.54 5.70 16.57
C VAL A 47 -2.31 6.92 16.03
N SER A 48 -1.98 8.13 16.47
CA SER A 48 -2.66 9.34 15.99
C SER A 48 -2.46 9.57 14.48
N LEU A 49 -1.31 9.20 13.93
CA LEU A 49 -1.07 9.27 12.49
C LEU A 49 -1.88 8.21 11.72
N MET A 50 -1.93 6.98 12.23
CA MET A 50 -2.77 5.92 11.67
C MET A 50 -4.25 6.30 11.67
N ASP A 51 -4.75 6.89 12.76
CA ASP A 51 -6.13 7.31 12.90
C ASP A 51 -6.49 8.48 11.96
N PHE A 52 -5.57 9.42 11.75
CA PHE A 52 -5.75 10.44 10.71
C PHE A 52 -5.91 9.82 9.32
N GLY A 53 -5.07 8.83 8.99
CA GLY A 53 -5.19 8.08 7.74
C GLY A 53 -6.54 7.38 7.59
N LYS A 54 -7.01 6.69 8.62
CA LYS A 54 -8.32 6.01 8.63
C LYS A 54 -9.48 7.00 8.46
N ARG A 55 -9.43 8.15 9.15
CA ARG A 55 -10.43 9.22 9.04
C ARG A 55 -10.47 9.82 7.64
N ALA A 56 -9.33 10.05 7.01
CA ALA A 56 -9.25 10.59 5.65
C ALA A 56 -9.99 9.74 4.59
N LYS A 57 -10.25 8.45 4.87
CA LYS A 57 -11.06 7.57 4.00
C LYS A 57 -12.57 7.75 4.17
N LYS A 58 -13.00 8.31 5.30
CA LYS A 58 -14.41 8.34 5.73
C LYS A 58 -14.98 9.76 5.80
N GLU A 59 -14.13 10.76 5.98
CA GLU A 59 -14.55 12.15 6.12
C GLU A 59 -13.60 13.12 5.40
N VAL A 60 -14.10 14.33 5.10
CA VAL A 60 -13.30 15.41 4.53
C VAL A 60 -12.50 16.08 5.63
N LEU A 61 -11.18 15.87 5.62
CA LEU A 61 -10.25 16.53 6.52
C LEU A 61 -9.74 17.85 5.93
N THR A 62 -9.27 18.73 6.80
CA THR A 62 -8.75 20.04 6.41
C THR A 62 -7.23 20.06 6.41
N LYS A 63 -6.66 20.99 5.63
CA LYS A 63 -5.22 21.27 5.60
C LYS A 63 -4.69 21.66 6.98
N GLN A 64 -5.45 22.45 7.74
CA GLN A 64 -5.10 22.85 9.11
C GLN A 64 -4.99 21.63 10.04
N GLN A 65 -5.93 20.68 9.97
CA GLN A 65 -5.86 19.45 10.77
C GLN A 65 -4.61 18.62 10.44
N ALA A 66 -4.22 18.56 9.16
CA ALA A 66 -3.01 17.87 8.73
C ALA A 66 -1.74 18.51 9.34
N TYR A 67 -1.59 19.83 9.23
CA TYR A 67 -0.43 20.53 9.78
C TYR A 67 -0.36 20.48 11.30
N THR A 68 -1.49 20.69 12.00
CA THR A 68 -1.52 20.59 13.46
C THR A 68 -1.08 19.22 13.94
N LEU A 69 -1.51 18.15 13.26
CA LEU A 69 -1.04 16.81 13.59
C LEU A 69 0.45 16.62 13.26
N ALA A 70 0.90 17.10 12.11
CA ALA A 70 2.30 16.97 11.71
C ALA A 70 3.26 17.69 12.67
N GLU A 71 2.90 18.90 13.10
CA GLU A 71 3.62 19.67 14.13
C GLU A 71 3.65 18.92 15.46
N THR A 72 2.51 18.38 15.89
CA THR A 72 2.40 17.61 17.15
C THR A 72 3.29 16.37 17.14
N LEU A 73 3.37 15.69 16.00
CA LEU A 73 4.15 14.47 15.83
C LEU A 73 5.60 14.71 15.37
N GLN A 74 5.97 15.98 15.14
CA GLN A 74 7.28 16.37 14.59
C GLN A 74 7.64 15.65 13.28
N VAL A 75 6.66 15.43 12.41
CA VAL A 75 6.86 14.82 11.08
C VAL A 75 6.95 15.88 10.00
N HIS A 76 7.74 15.62 8.96
CA HIS A 76 7.85 16.54 7.84
C HIS A 76 6.55 16.54 7.03
N LEU A 77 6.03 17.73 6.73
CA LEU A 77 4.86 17.92 5.87
C LEU A 77 5.03 19.20 5.05
N SER A 78 4.91 19.12 3.73
CA SER A 78 5.09 20.29 2.85
C SER A 78 4.27 20.24 1.56
N GLU A 79 3.94 21.43 1.05
CA GLU A 79 3.18 21.67 -0.19
C GLU A 79 4.11 21.85 -1.39
N HIS A 80 3.76 21.23 -2.52
CA HIS A 80 4.56 21.27 -3.75
C HIS A 80 3.76 21.58 -5.02
N GLY A 81 2.54 22.12 -4.90
CA GLY A 81 1.76 22.59 -6.04
C GLY A 81 0.32 22.99 -5.70
N GLY A 82 -0.28 23.74 -6.63
CA GLY A 82 -1.65 24.24 -6.61
C GLY A 82 -2.12 24.86 -5.29
N THR A 83 -3.25 24.39 -4.77
CA THR A 83 -3.88 24.81 -3.49
C THR A 83 -3.19 24.25 -2.25
N GLY A 84 -2.31 23.27 -2.45
CA GLY A 84 -1.59 22.58 -1.39
C GLY A 84 -2.44 21.58 -0.59
N GLN A 85 -3.63 21.21 -1.06
CA GLN A 85 -4.48 20.23 -0.38
C GLN A 85 -3.87 18.82 -0.31
N GLY A 86 -2.90 18.51 -1.17
CA GLY A 86 -2.22 17.21 -1.20
C GLY A 86 -1.56 16.79 0.10
N VAL A 87 -1.24 17.72 0.99
CA VAL A 87 -0.69 17.40 2.32
C VAL A 87 -1.63 16.51 3.14
N ILE A 88 -2.94 16.63 2.95
CA ILE A 88 -3.93 15.74 3.58
C ILE A 88 -3.70 14.31 3.12
N GLY A 89 -3.59 14.10 1.81
CA GLY A 89 -3.36 12.78 1.23
C GLY A 89 -1.96 12.23 1.53
N ALA A 90 -0.95 13.08 1.60
CA ALA A 90 0.42 12.69 1.94
C ALA A 90 0.50 12.18 3.39
N LEU A 91 -0.04 12.94 4.34
CA LEU A 91 -0.09 12.55 5.76
C LEU A 91 -1.01 11.34 6.00
N ALA A 92 -2.18 11.31 5.34
CA ALA A 92 -3.06 10.15 5.42
C ALA A 92 -2.38 8.89 4.86
N GLY A 93 -1.64 9.03 3.75
CA GLY A 93 -0.91 7.94 3.13
C GLY A 93 0.16 7.33 4.03
N THR A 94 0.90 8.14 4.80
CA THR A 94 1.88 7.64 5.76
C THR A 94 1.19 6.94 6.93
N GLY A 95 0.10 7.49 7.47
CA GLY A 95 -0.69 6.83 8.51
C GLY A 95 -1.33 5.51 8.09
N LEU A 96 -1.92 5.46 6.90
CA LEU A 96 -2.48 4.25 6.31
C LEU A 96 -1.40 3.20 6.09
N ARG A 97 -0.23 3.60 5.60
CA ARG A 97 0.92 2.70 5.41
C ARG A 97 1.40 2.11 6.73
N LEU A 98 1.58 2.95 7.75
CA LEU A 98 1.99 2.51 9.09
C LEU A 98 1.02 1.52 9.72
N SER A 99 -0.28 1.61 9.40
CA SER A 99 -1.29 0.66 9.90
C SER A 99 -1.06 -0.78 9.44
N GLY A 100 -0.23 -0.99 8.41
CA GLY A 100 0.09 -2.32 7.87
C GLY A 100 -1.07 -3.00 7.15
N ASN A 101 -2.19 -2.31 6.92
CA ASN A 101 -3.45 -2.91 6.48
C ASN A 101 -4.16 -2.15 5.36
N ASP A 102 -3.46 -1.21 4.72
CA ASP A 102 -4.05 -0.38 3.66
C ASP A 102 -3.07 -0.18 2.50
N GLY A 103 -3.56 -0.47 1.30
CA GLY A 103 -2.84 -0.23 0.05
C GLY A 103 -2.58 -1.48 -0.79
N GLU A 104 -2.15 -1.23 -2.03
CA GLU A 104 -1.74 -2.24 -3.00
C GLU A 104 -0.30 -1.97 -3.43
N PHE A 105 0.50 -3.01 -3.63
CA PHE A 105 1.84 -2.87 -4.18
C PHE A 105 1.79 -2.79 -5.72
N LYS A 106 2.30 -1.70 -6.28
CA LYS A 106 2.42 -1.52 -7.74
C LYS A 106 3.80 -1.94 -8.22
N GLY A 107 3.85 -2.65 -9.35
CA GLY A 107 5.09 -2.95 -10.07
C GLY A 107 5.97 -4.04 -9.47
N ARG A 108 5.53 -4.72 -8.40
CA ARG A 108 6.31 -5.80 -7.75
C ARG A 108 6.05 -7.19 -8.32
N LEU A 109 4.87 -7.46 -8.87
CA LEU A 109 4.53 -8.74 -9.50
C LEU A 109 4.84 -8.71 -11.01
N ASN A 110 5.82 -9.50 -11.43
CA ASN A 110 6.23 -9.65 -12.83
C ASN A 110 5.77 -11.00 -13.41
N ILE A 111 4.54 -11.41 -13.09
CA ILE A 111 3.93 -12.63 -13.63
C ILE A 111 2.92 -12.21 -14.72
N PRO A 112 3.21 -12.49 -16.01
CA PRO A 112 2.27 -12.18 -17.08
C PRO A 112 1.05 -13.11 -17.00
N PRO A 113 -0.13 -12.63 -17.44
CA PRO A 113 -1.30 -13.49 -17.52
C PRO A 113 -1.06 -14.70 -18.44
N SER A 114 -1.36 -15.90 -17.96
CA SER A 114 -1.22 -17.16 -18.71
C SER A 114 -1.92 -18.31 -18.00
N ASP A 115 -2.16 -19.41 -18.71
CA ASP A 115 -2.70 -20.67 -18.15
C ASP A 115 -1.67 -21.46 -17.32
N LYS A 116 -0.46 -20.91 -17.13
CA LYS A 116 0.59 -21.55 -16.35
C LYS A 116 0.23 -21.46 -14.86
N ALA A 117 0.15 -22.63 -14.22
CA ALA A 117 0.02 -22.74 -12.78
C ALA A 117 1.39 -22.64 -12.10
N TYR A 118 1.45 -21.90 -10.99
CA TYR A 118 2.60 -21.77 -10.11
C TYR A 118 2.25 -22.35 -8.75
N THR A 119 3.15 -23.09 -8.12
CA THR A 119 2.97 -23.45 -6.71
C THR A 119 3.16 -22.22 -5.84
N VAL A 120 2.53 -22.19 -4.66
CA VAL A 120 2.76 -21.13 -3.67
C VAL A 120 4.25 -21.03 -3.29
N ALA A 121 4.96 -22.16 -3.19
CA ALA A 121 6.41 -22.16 -2.99
C ALA A 121 7.18 -21.39 -4.08
N ASP A 122 6.79 -21.54 -5.36
CA ASP A 122 7.43 -20.82 -6.46
C ASP A 122 7.09 -19.34 -6.47
N LEU A 123 5.92 -18.96 -5.95
CA LEU A 123 5.52 -17.57 -5.78
C LEU A 123 6.34 -16.86 -4.69
N TYR A 124 6.59 -17.52 -3.56
CA TYR A 124 7.42 -16.95 -2.49
C TYR A 124 8.86 -16.68 -2.94
N LYS A 125 9.43 -17.52 -3.80
CA LYS A 125 10.77 -17.32 -4.36
C LYS A 125 10.92 -16.03 -5.17
N GLN A 126 9.82 -15.38 -5.58
CA GLN A 126 9.87 -14.09 -6.29
C GLN A 126 10.20 -12.90 -5.37
N GLY A 127 10.08 -13.06 -4.04
CA GLY A 127 10.41 -12.03 -3.06
C GLY A 127 9.42 -10.86 -2.97
N SER A 128 8.39 -10.84 -3.81
CA SER A 128 7.34 -9.81 -3.84
C SER A 128 6.02 -10.23 -3.17
N ILE A 129 5.97 -11.46 -2.67
CA ILE A 129 4.79 -12.10 -2.06
C ILE A 129 5.26 -12.71 -0.74
N ASP A 130 4.68 -12.26 0.37
CA ASP A 130 4.97 -12.78 1.71
C ASP A 130 3.93 -13.82 2.15
N LEU A 131 2.73 -13.79 1.56
CA LEU A 131 1.62 -14.69 1.90
C LEU A 131 0.68 -14.86 0.70
N VAL A 132 0.15 -16.07 0.52
CA VAL A 132 -0.96 -16.33 -0.39
C VAL A 132 -2.18 -16.77 0.42
N MET A 133 -3.33 -16.13 0.22
CA MET A 133 -4.57 -16.48 0.91
C MET A 133 -5.81 -16.27 0.04
N ASP A 134 -6.87 -17.01 0.34
CA ASP A 134 -8.16 -16.82 -0.32
C ASP A 134 -8.95 -15.62 0.25
N THR A 135 -10.07 -15.28 -0.39
CA THR A 135 -10.96 -14.19 0.07
C THR A 135 -11.66 -14.47 1.41
N ASN A 136 -11.60 -15.70 1.92
CA ASN A 136 -12.09 -16.07 3.25
C ASN A 136 -10.98 -16.06 4.32
N LYS A 137 -9.78 -15.57 3.96
CA LYS A 137 -8.59 -15.53 4.82
C LYS A 137 -7.98 -16.90 5.15
N ASN A 138 -8.30 -17.93 4.37
CA ASN A 138 -7.58 -19.19 4.46
C ASN A 138 -6.22 -19.06 3.78
N ILE A 139 -5.15 -19.37 4.50
CA ILE A 139 -3.78 -19.37 3.97
C ILE A 139 -3.58 -20.63 3.13
N LEU A 140 -3.02 -20.46 1.94
CA LEU A 140 -2.72 -21.59 1.07
C LEU A 140 -1.41 -22.28 1.48
N SER A 141 -1.35 -23.61 1.31
CA SER A 141 -0.13 -24.40 1.48
C SER A 141 0.83 -24.22 0.31
N GLU A 142 2.10 -24.57 0.53
CA GLU A 142 3.17 -24.41 -0.48
C GLU A 142 2.96 -25.23 -1.75
N GLU A 143 2.20 -26.33 -1.68
CA GLU A 143 1.88 -27.23 -2.78
C GLU A 143 0.68 -26.78 -3.62
N GLU A 144 -0.19 -25.93 -3.05
CA GLU A 144 -1.35 -25.41 -3.76
C GLU A 144 -0.91 -24.54 -4.93
N LYS A 145 -1.72 -24.53 -5.98
CA LYS A 145 -1.37 -23.93 -7.27
C LYS A 145 -2.22 -22.70 -7.54
N VAL A 146 -1.59 -21.68 -8.12
CA VAL A 146 -2.22 -20.42 -8.52
C VAL A 146 -2.00 -20.17 -10.01
N VAL A 147 -3.06 -19.74 -10.70
CA VAL A 147 -3.05 -19.28 -12.10
C VAL A 147 -3.34 -17.78 -12.14
N PHE A 148 -2.73 -17.09 -13.09
CA PHE A 148 -2.86 -15.65 -13.29
C PHE A 148 -3.58 -15.41 -14.62
N GLU A 149 -4.91 -15.34 -14.63
CA GLU A 149 -5.68 -15.09 -15.86
C GLU A 149 -5.75 -13.60 -16.22
N ALA A 150 -5.43 -12.72 -15.27
CA ALA A 150 -5.41 -11.29 -15.45
C ALA A 150 -4.28 -10.66 -14.63
N LYS A 151 -3.98 -9.39 -14.94
CA LYS A 151 -3.02 -8.62 -14.15
C LYS A 151 -3.53 -8.46 -12.72
N THR A 152 -2.71 -8.86 -11.76
CA THR A 152 -3.01 -8.78 -10.33
C THR A 152 -1.96 -7.94 -9.59
N LYS A 153 -2.18 -7.75 -8.28
CA LYS A 153 -1.29 -7.07 -7.34
C LYS A 153 -1.39 -7.75 -5.98
N THR A 154 -0.35 -7.62 -5.18
CA THR A 154 -0.45 -7.89 -3.74
C THR A 154 -1.07 -6.70 -3.02
N ILE A 155 -1.79 -6.99 -1.94
CA ILE A 155 -2.27 -6.00 -0.98
C ILE A 155 -1.33 -5.94 0.23
N LEU A 156 -1.37 -4.84 0.97
CA LEU A 156 -0.74 -4.74 2.29
C LEU A 156 -1.74 -5.20 3.36
N LEU A 157 -1.42 -6.30 4.05
CA LEU A 157 -2.23 -6.85 5.12
C LEU A 157 -1.33 -7.38 6.23
N ASP A 158 -1.54 -6.92 7.46
CA ASP A 158 -0.70 -7.17 8.64
C ASP A 158 0.82 -7.03 8.35
N GLY A 159 1.18 -5.98 7.62
CA GLY A 159 2.57 -5.67 7.25
C GLY A 159 3.13 -6.52 6.11
N LYS A 160 2.35 -7.45 5.55
CA LYS A 160 2.77 -8.40 4.51
C LYS A 160 2.23 -8.03 3.14
N ALA A 161 3.00 -8.31 2.09
CA ALA A 161 2.55 -8.31 0.72
C ALA A 161 1.77 -9.60 0.42
N VAL A 162 0.44 -9.51 0.51
CA VAL A 162 -0.46 -10.68 0.39
C VAL A 162 -1.02 -10.78 -1.03
N LEU A 163 -0.85 -11.94 -1.67
CA LEU A 163 -1.53 -12.30 -2.91
C LEU A 163 -2.91 -12.89 -2.58
N LEU A 164 -3.97 -12.21 -3.00
CA LEU A 164 -5.32 -12.71 -2.89
C LEU A 164 -5.67 -13.65 -4.04
N VAL A 165 -6.34 -14.75 -3.72
CA VAL A 165 -6.84 -15.71 -4.70
C VAL A 165 -8.33 -16.03 -4.48
N ALA A 166 -9.03 -16.49 -5.52
CA ALA A 166 -10.44 -16.84 -5.47
C ALA A 166 -10.78 -18.06 -6.35
N GLY A 167 -11.40 -19.10 -5.77
CA GLY A 167 -11.83 -20.34 -6.47
C GLY A 167 -10.68 -21.11 -7.15
N CYS A 168 -10.76 -22.37 -7.59
CA CYS A 168 -11.90 -23.28 -7.75
C CYS A 168 -11.45 -24.77 -7.62
N LYS A 169 -12.36 -25.65 -7.16
CA LYS A 169 -12.17 -27.11 -7.24
C LYS A 169 -12.28 -27.53 -8.70
N SER A 170 -11.17 -27.93 -9.33
CA SER A 170 -11.25 -28.75 -10.54
C SER A 170 -11.31 -30.22 -10.13
N PRO A 171 -12.39 -30.96 -10.45
CA PRO A 171 -12.50 -32.38 -10.11
C PRO A 171 -11.36 -33.24 -10.69
N ASP A 172 -10.77 -32.81 -11.81
CA ASP A 172 -9.83 -33.63 -12.60
C ASP A 172 -8.35 -33.23 -12.42
N LYS A 173 -8.05 -32.06 -11.83
CA LYS A 173 -6.67 -31.48 -11.80
C LYS A 173 -6.17 -31.07 -10.42
N GLY A 174 -6.92 -31.37 -9.36
CA GLY A 174 -6.66 -30.84 -8.02
C GLY A 174 -7.17 -29.40 -7.86
N GLN A 175 -7.11 -28.86 -6.65
CA GLN A 175 -7.57 -27.51 -6.36
C GLN A 175 -6.59 -26.49 -6.95
N ILE A 176 -7.04 -25.70 -7.95
CA ILE A 176 -6.26 -24.65 -8.58
C ILE A 176 -6.92 -23.32 -8.26
N TYR A 177 -6.13 -22.41 -7.72
CA TYR A 177 -6.56 -21.08 -7.33
C TYR A 177 -6.35 -20.07 -8.45
N MET A 178 -7.24 -19.08 -8.57
CA MET A 178 -7.05 -17.97 -9.49
C MET A 178 -6.64 -16.72 -8.72
N ALA A 179 -5.58 -16.04 -9.17
CA ALA A 179 -5.19 -14.75 -8.60
C ALA A 179 -6.31 -13.71 -8.81
N CYS A 180 -6.70 -13.03 -7.74
CA CYS A 180 -7.75 -12.04 -7.77
C CYS A 180 -7.38 -10.88 -8.70
N ASN A 181 -8.33 -10.45 -9.53
CA ASN A 181 -8.17 -9.26 -10.35
C ASN A 181 -8.43 -7.98 -9.53
N LYS A 182 -8.23 -6.82 -10.17
CA LYS A 182 -8.42 -5.50 -9.54
C LYS A 182 -9.81 -5.28 -8.93
N GLN A 183 -10.88 -5.80 -9.54
CA GLN A 183 -12.24 -5.63 -9.01
C GLN A 183 -12.45 -6.48 -7.75
N GLN A 184 -11.95 -7.71 -7.74
CA GLN A 184 -12.03 -8.61 -6.58
C GLN A 184 -11.20 -8.08 -5.40
N ILE A 185 -9.98 -7.58 -5.66
CA ILE A 185 -9.13 -6.96 -4.63
C ILE A 185 -9.83 -5.76 -3.98
N ARG A 186 -10.45 -4.88 -4.78
CA ARG A 186 -11.19 -3.72 -4.27
C ARG A 186 -12.37 -4.14 -3.40
N LYS A 187 -13.16 -5.10 -3.87
CA LYS A 187 -14.30 -5.63 -3.11
C LYS A 187 -13.87 -6.17 -1.75
N PHE A 188 -12.79 -6.96 -1.71
CA PHE A 188 -12.23 -7.47 -0.46
C PHE A 188 -11.79 -6.33 0.48
N GLY A 189 -11.10 -5.32 -0.05
CA GLY A 189 -10.69 -4.14 0.72
C GLY A 189 -11.87 -3.33 1.27
N ASP A 190 -12.95 -3.19 0.50
CA ASP A 190 -14.17 -2.50 0.95
C ASP A 190 -14.85 -3.27 2.10
N GLU A 191 -14.95 -4.60 1.99
CA GLU A 191 -15.49 -5.47 3.04
C GLU A 191 -14.68 -5.40 4.34
N MET A 192 -13.35 -5.30 4.25
CA MET A 192 -12.45 -5.13 5.40
C MET A 192 -12.58 -3.77 6.10
N ASN A 193 -13.01 -2.72 5.38
CA ASN A 193 -13.13 -1.37 5.93
C ASN A 193 -14.46 -1.12 6.65
N VAL A 194 -15.40 -2.06 6.52
CA VAL A 194 -16.73 -2.05 7.14
C VAL A 194 -16.74 -2.84 8.47
N SER A 195 -15.78 -3.74 8.68
CA SER A 195 -15.54 -4.48 9.93
C SER A 195 -14.70 -3.72 10.94
#